data_AF-A0A2M8KZN3-F1
#
_entry.id   AF-A0A2M8KZN3-F1
#
_cell.length_a   1.000
_cell.length_b   1.000
_cell.length_c   1.000
_cell.angle_alpha   90.00
_cell.angle_beta   90.00
_cell.angle_gamma   90.00
#
_symmetry.space_group_name_H-M   'P 1'
#
loop_
_entity.id
_entity.type
_entity.pdbx_description
1 polymer ?
#
loop_
_entity_poly.entity_id
_entity_poly.type
_entity_poly.pdbx_seq_one_letter_code
_entity_poly.pdbx_strand_id
1 'polypeptide(L)'
;MIATAQPRLLQRYGFVTGVSLLVVVGAIIFGGPYVLLPIIALAAIEITFSFDNAVLNSQVLAGMSRIWRTLFLTLGIAVAVFGVRAILPLVLVSWASDSSLSQVLDQALHHPDVYA
;
A
#
# COMPACT_ATOMS: atom_id res chain seq x y z
N MET A 1 -22.12 24.87 29.52
CA MET A 1 -23.04 24.35 28.49
C MET A 1 -22.56 24.87 27.13
N ILE A 2 -21.69 24.14 26.42
CA ILE A 2 -21.29 24.48 25.04
C ILE A 2 -21.32 23.17 24.26
N ALA A 3 -22.36 23.00 23.45
CA ALA A 3 -22.43 21.94 22.45
C ALA A 3 -21.53 22.35 21.28
N THR A 4 -20.36 21.73 21.18
CA THR A 4 -19.53 21.81 19.97
C THR A 4 -20.28 21.07 18.85
N ALA A 5 -20.70 21.80 17.83
CA ALA A 5 -21.21 21.21 16.60
C ALA A 5 -20.11 20.32 16.00
N GLN A 6 -20.26 19.00 16.15
CA GLN A 6 -19.41 18.00 15.53
C GLN A 6 -19.46 18.21 14.01
N PRO A 7 -18.32 18.44 13.31
CA PRO A 7 -18.34 18.50 11.86
C PRO A 7 -18.86 17.17 11.32
N ARG A 8 -19.85 17.22 10.42
CA ARG A 8 -20.48 16.02 9.84
C ARG A 8 -19.37 15.16 9.23
N LEU A 9 -19.26 13.89 9.63
CA LEU A 9 -18.22 12.95 9.17
C LEU A 9 -18.04 12.94 7.64
N LEU A 10 -19.15 13.12 6.90
CA LEU A 10 -19.14 13.27 5.45
C LEU A 10 -18.31 14.45 4.92
N GLN A 11 -18.18 15.56 5.66
CA GLN A 11 -17.40 16.72 5.22
C GLN A 11 -15.88 16.50 5.34
N ARG A 12 -15.43 15.62 6.25
CA ARG A 12 -14.01 15.29 6.42
C ARG A 12 -13.55 14.14 5.55
N TYR A 13 -14.36 13.10 5.43
CA TYR A 13 -14.00 11.87 4.71
C TYR A 13 -14.72 11.70 3.38
N GLY A 14 -15.67 12.57 3.05
CA GLY A 14 -16.56 12.41 1.89
C GLY A 14 -15.85 12.28 0.56
N PHE A 15 -14.71 12.95 0.37
CA PHE A 15 -13.90 12.76 -0.83
C PHE A 15 -13.35 11.33 -0.93
N VAL A 16 -12.72 10.83 0.13
CA VAL A 16 -12.12 9.48 0.17
C VAL A 16 -13.22 8.43 0.05
N THR A 17 -14.30 8.55 0.83
CA THR A 17 -15.44 7.65 0.76
C THR A 17 -16.09 7.66 -0.63
N GLY A 18 -16.23 8.85 -1.25
CA GLY A 18 -16.76 8.98 -2.59
C GLY A 18 -15.90 8.28 -3.64
N VAL A 19 -14.59 8.51 -3.62
CA VAL A 19 -13.65 7.86 -4.54
C VAL A 19 -13.63 6.34 -4.34
N SER A 20 -13.58 5.84 -3.10
CA SER A 20 -13.61 4.40 -2.82
C SER A 20 -14.89 3.74 -3.33
N LEU A 21 -16.05 4.37 -3.14
CA LEU A 21 -17.31 3.85 -3.66
C LEU A 21 -17.33 3.86 -5.19
N LEU A 22 -16.82 4.91 -5.84
CA LEU A 22 -16.71 4.98 -7.30
C LEU A 22 -15.83 3.86 -7.85
N VAL A 23 -14.70 3.55 -7.19
CA VAL A 23 -13.82 2.45 -7.60
C VAL A 23 -14.51 1.09 -7.45
N VAL A 24 -15.21 0.84 -6.33
CA VAL A 24 -15.93 -0.41 -6.12
C VAL A 24 -17.07 -0.57 -7.12
N VAL A 25 -17.86 0.48 -7.35
CA VAL A 25 -18.95 0.47 -8.34
C VAL A 25 -18.39 0.26 -9.75
N GLY A 26 -17.30 0.95 -10.11
CA GLY A 26 -16.61 0.75 -11.38
C GLY A 26 -16.15 -0.70 -11.54
N ALA A 27 -15.50 -1.28 -10.53
CA ALA A 27 -15.06 -2.66 -10.56
C ALA A 27 -16.21 -3.66 -10.78
N ILE A 28 -17.36 -3.45 -10.14
CA ILE A 28 -18.56 -4.28 -10.33
C ILE A 28 -19.12 -4.12 -11.76
N ILE A 29 -19.12 -2.90 -12.31
CA ILE A 29 -19.61 -2.65 -13.68
C ILE A 29 -18.73 -3.35 -14.72
N PHE A 30 -17.40 -3.31 -14.58
CA PHE A 30 -16.48 -3.89 -15.56
C PHE A 30 -16.22 -5.40 -15.35
N GLY A 31 -16.20 -5.88 -14.12
CA GLY A 31 -15.88 -7.27 -13.77
C GLY A 31 -17.07 -8.15 -13.37
N GLY A 32 -18.27 -7.58 -13.29
CA GLY A 32 -19.48 -8.28 -12.84
C GLY A 32 -19.48 -8.57 -11.32
N PRO A 33 -20.48 -9.31 -10.81
CA PRO A 33 -20.64 -9.56 -9.38
C PRO A 33 -19.54 -10.46 -8.78
N TYR A 34 -18.83 -11.23 -9.60
CA TYR A 34 -17.78 -12.15 -9.15
C TYR A 34 -16.58 -11.43 -8.50
N VAL A 35 -16.38 -10.14 -8.79
CA VAL A 35 -15.32 -9.32 -8.18
C VAL A 35 -15.60 -8.94 -6.74
N LEU A 36 -16.83 -9.10 -6.24
CA LEU A 36 -17.19 -8.73 -4.87
C LEU A 36 -16.41 -9.52 -3.83
N LEU A 37 -16.26 -10.84 -4.04
CA LEU A 37 -15.53 -11.70 -3.11
C LEU A 37 -14.04 -11.31 -3.00
N PRO A 38 -13.27 -11.18 -4.09
CA PRO A 38 -11.88 -10.74 -3.98
C PRO A 38 -11.76 -9.30 -3.48
N ILE A 39 -12.67 -8.38 -3.82
CA ILE A 39 -12.66 -7.02 -3.27
C ILE A 39 -12.81 -7.04 -1.75
N ILE A 40 -13.78 -7.79 -1.22
CA ILE A 40 -14.01 -7.88 0.22
C ILE A 40 -12.82 -8.55 0.92
N ALA A 41 -12.30 -9.64 0.36
CA ALA A 41 -11.14 -10.34 0.91
C ALA A 41 -9.91 -9.43 0.95
N LEU A 42 -9.58 -8.78 -0.17
CA LEU A 42 -8.46 -7.84 -0.25
C LEU A 42 -8.68 -6.63 0.67
N ALA A 43 -9.88 -6.06 0.75
CA ALA A 43 -10.17 -4.96 1.65
C ALA A 43 -9.97 -5.35 3.12
N ALA A 44 -10.41 -6.55 3.52
CA ALA A 44 -10.21 -7.05 4.88
C ALA A 44 -8.72 -7.23 5.21
N ILE A 45 -7.96 -7.83 4.29
CA ILE A 45 -6.52 -8.00 4.41
C ILE A 45 -5.84 -6.62 4.47
N GLU A 46 -6.15 -5.73 3.54
CA GLU A 46 -5.52 -4.42 3.42
C GLU A 46 -5.77 -3.55 4.65
N ILE A 47 -7.00 -3.53 5.19
CA ILE A 47 -7.32 -2.78 6.41
C ILE A 47 -6.51 -3.33 7.60
N THR A 48 -6.45 -4.65 7.74
CA THR A 48 -5.74 -5.31 8.84
C THR A 48 -4.23 -5.04 8.76
N PHE A 49 -3.62 -5.32 7.60
CA PHE A 49 -2.19 -5.09 7.37
C PHE A 49 -1.82 -3.61 7.47
N SER A 50 -2.68 -2.70 6.99
CA SER A 50 -2.44 -1.27 7.12
C SER A 50 -2.48 -0.81 8.58
N PHE A 51 -3.43 -1.34 9.36
CA PHE A 51 -3.54 -1.02 10.78
C PHE A 51 -2.33 -1.54 11.55
N ASP A 52 -1.95 -2.81 11.36
CA ASP A 52 -0.78 -3.40 12.01
C ASP A 52 0.50 -2.63 11.69
N ASN A 53 0.68 -2.26 10.42
CA ASN A 53 1.82 -1.44 9.99
C ASN A 53 1.80 -0.03 10.60
N ALA A 54 0.62 0.61 10.74
CA ALA A 54 0.52 1.93 11.33
C ALA A 54 0.76 1.91 12.85
N VAL A 55 0.21 0.91 13.55
CA VAL A 55 0.31 0.79 15.01
C VAL A 55 1.72 0.40 15.43
N LEU A 56 2.28 -0.67 14.86
CA LEU A 56 3.61 -1.15 15.24
C LEU A 56 4.67 -0.09 14.94
N ASN A 57 4.63 0.52 13.77
CA ASN A 57 5.61 1.53 13.38
C ASN A 57 5.48 2.80 14.24
N SER A 58 4.26 3.28 14.51
CA SER A 58 4.07 4.47 15.37
C SER A 58 4.45 4.22 16.82
N GLN A 59 4.20 3.02 17.36
CA GLN A 59 4.61 2.62 18.70
C GLN A 59 6.14 2.62 18.83
N VAL A 60 6.84 2.01 17.86
CA VAL A 60 8.30 2.01 17.82
C VAL A 60 8.85 3.43 17.67
N LEU A 61 8.26 4.23 16.78
CA LEU A 61 8.70 5.60 16.50
C LEU A 61 8.50 6.57 17.68
N ALA A 62 7.47 6.32 18.51
CA ALA A 62 7.23 7.08 19.74
C ALA A 62 8.35 6.89 20.77
N GLY A 63 8.99 5.71 20.80
CA GLY A 63 10.12 5.41 21.68
C GLY A 63 11.47 5.90 21.18
N MET A 64 11.57 6.40 19.95
CA MET A 64 12.84 6.81 19.34
C MET A 64 13.28 8.21 19.76
N SER A 65 14.59 8.41 19.94
CA SER A 65 15.17 9.74 20.09
C SER A 65 15.00 10.56 18.80
N ARG A 66 15.07 11.89 18.91
CA ARG A 66 14.80 12.82 17.79
C ARG A 66 15.66 12.55 16.55
N ILE A 67 16.91 12.13 16.73
CA ILE A 67 17.86 11.85 15.64
C ILE A 67 17.40 10.61 14.86
N TRP A 68 17.16 9.50 15.57
CA TRP A 68 16.74 8.23 14.96
C TRP A 68 15.36 8.32 14.31
N ARG A 69 14.42 9.04 14.93
CA ARG A 69 13.10 9.29 14.33
C ARG A 69 13.23 10.05 13.01
N THR A 70 14.08 11.07 12.95
CA THR A 70 14.29 11.84 11.72
C THR A 70 14.96 10.99 10.63
N LEU A 71 15.98 10.21 10.98
CA LEU A 71 16.63 9.28 10.03
C LEU A 71 15.66 8.22 9.50
N PHE A 72 14.83 7.65 10.37
CA PHE A 72 13.83 6.67 9.96
C PHE A 72 12.79 7.27 9.02
N LEU A 73 12.25 8.45 9.36
CA LEU A 73 11.24 9.13 8.53
C LEU A 73 11.79 9.67 7.20
N THR A 74 13.11 9.82 7.07
CA THR A 74 13.77 10.32 5.85
C THR A 74 14.36 9.17 5.04
N LEU A 75 15.46 8.59 5.49
CA LEU A 75 16.18 7.54 4.79
C LEU A 75 15.51 6.17 4.96
N GLY A 76 14.97 5.88 6.15
CA GLY A 76 14.34 4.59 6.45
C GLY A 76 13.14 4.30 5.56
N ILE A 77 12.21 5.27 5.42
CA ILE A 77 11.07 5.15 4.51
C ILE A 77 11.53 5.02 3.05
N ALA A 78 12.53 5.81 2.61
CA ALA A 78 13.05 5.70 1.24
C ALA A 78 13.61 4.31 0.94
N VAL A 79 14.39 3.71 1.87
CA VAL A 79 14.89 2.34 1.73
C VAL A 79 13.76 1.32 1.77
N ALA A 80 12.75 1.49 2.63
CA ALA A 80 11.61 0.59 2.70
C ALA A 80 10.78 0.59 1.39
N VAL A 81 10.61 1.76 0.77
CA VAL A 81 9.83 1.90 -0.46
C VAL A 81 10.63 1.51 -1.70
N PHE A 82 11.88 1.93 -1.85
CA PHE A 82 12.65 1.65 -3.06
C PHE A 82 13.52 0.41 -2.91
N GLY A 83 14.23 0.27 -1.80
CA GLY A 83 15.08 -0.88 -1.54
C GLY A 83 14.27 -2.17 -1.39
N VAL A 84 13.38 -2.22 -0.41
CA VAL A 84 12.67 -3.46 -0.07
C VAL A 84 11.52 -3.77 -1.05
N ARG A 85 10.83 -2.77 -1.59
CA ARG A 85 9.70 -3.03 -2.51
C ARG A 85 10.05 -3.03 -3.99
N ALA A 86 11.04 -2.26 -4.44
CA ALA A 86 11.39 -2.23 -5.87
C ALA A 86 12.64 -3.05 -6.16
N ILE A 87 13.75 -2.77 -5.48
CA ILE A 87 15.05 -3.39 -5.77
C ILE A 87 15.07 -4.86 -5.32
N LEU A 88 14.60 -5.15 -4.10
CA LEU A 88 14.68 -6.49 -3.53
C LEU A 88 13.91 -7.54 -4.36
N PRO A 89 12.66 -7.32 -4.82
CA PRO A 89 11.98 -8.30 -5.66
C PRO A 89 12.71 -8.55 -6.98
N LEU A 90 13.23 -7.50 -7.62
CA LEU A 90 14.00 -7.64 -8.86
C LEU A 90 15.29 -8.46 -8.66
N VAL A 91 15.99 -8.23 -7.55
CA VAL A 91 17.20 -9.01 -7.19
C VAL A 91 16.84 -10.46 -6.89
N LEU A 92 15.76 -10.71 -6.15
CA LEU A 92 15.30 -12.07 -5.84
C LEU A 92 14.94 -12.85 -7.11
N VAL A 93 14.20 -12.23 -8.03
CA VAL A 93 13.85 -12.87 -9.31
C VAL A 93 15.09 -13.08 -10.18
N SER A 94 15.97 -12.09 -10.29
CA SER A 94 17.24 -12.21 -11.03
C SER A 94 18.07 -13.40 -10.53
N TRP A 95 18.15 -13.58 -9.21
CA TRP A 95 18.84 -14.70 -8.62
C TRP A 95 18.11 -16.04 -8.83
N ALA A 96 16.79 -16.07 -8.70
CA ALA A 96 16.00 -17.29 -8.87
C ALA A 96 15.92 -17.78 -10.32
N SER A 97 16.07 -16.87 -11.29
CA SER A 97 15.97 -17.15 -12.74
C SER A 97 17.32 -17.20 -13.45
N ASP A 98 18.44 -17.08 -12.71
CA ASP A 98 19.81 -16.95 -13.25
C ASP A 98 19.93 -15.92 -14.39
N SER A 99 19.07 -14.91 -14.37
CA SER A 99 18.97 -13.87 -15.40
C SER A 99 19.57 -12.57 -14.89
N SER A 100 20.12 -11.75 -15.79
CA SER A 100 20.69 -10.45 -15.39
C SER A 100 19.60 -9.47 -14.92
N LEU A 101 19.94 -8.56 -14.02
CA LEU A 101 18.98 -7.59 -13.46
C LEU A 101 18.32 -6.71 -14.54
N SER A 102 19.04 -6.39 -15.62
CA SER A 102 18.49 -5.62 -16.74
C SER A 102 17.47 -6.41 -17.54
N GLN A 103 17.66 -7.73 -17.71
CA GLN A 103 16.69 -8.60 -18.37
C GLN A 103 15.42 -8.74 -17.53
N VAL A 104 15.55 -8.94 -16.22
CA VAL A 104 14.41 -9.02 -15.29
C VAL A 104 13.62 -7.71 -15.26
N LEU A 105 14.31 -6.57 -15.27
CA LEU A 105 13.67 -5.26 -15.36
C LEU A 105 12.93 -5.07 -16.68
N ASP A 106 13.54 -5.45 -17.80
CA ASP A 106 12.90 -5.40 -19.12
C ASP A 106 11.66 -6.29 -19.17
N GLN A 107 11.76 -7.51 -18.65
CA GLN A 107 10.62 -8.43 -18.53
C GLN A 107 9.51 -7.84 -17.66
N ALA A 108 9.84 -7.26 -16.51
CA ALA A 108 8.85 -6.67 -15.60
C ALA A 108 8.11 -5.48 -16.21
N LEU A 109 8.75 -4.73 -17.12
CA LEU A 109 8.17 -3.53 -17.73
C LEU A 109 7.48 -3.79 -19.08
N HIS A 110 7.98 -4.73 -19.88
CA HIS A 110 7.54 -4.95 -21.26
C HIS A 110 6.93 -6.33 -21.52
N HIS A 111 7.15 -7.30 -20.63
CA HIS A 111 6.69 -8.69 -20.78
C HIS A 111 5.99 -9.21 -19.51
N PRO A 112 4.86 -8.61 -19.12
CA PRO A 112 4.15 -8.97 -17.88
C PRO A 112 3.57 -10.39 -17.89
N ASP A 113 3.39 -10.99 -19.07
CA ASP A 113 2.93 -12.36 -19.27
C ASP A 113 3.92 -13.41 -18.75
N VAL A 114 5.21 -13.06 -18.67
CA VAL A 114 6.25 -13.96 -18.14
C VAL A 114 6.12 -14.17 -16.62
N TYR A 115 5.33 -13.31 -15.94
CA TYR A 115 5.07 -13.37 -14.50
C TYR A 115 3.63 -13.79 -14.13
N ALA A 116 2.77 -14.05 -15.12
CA ALA A 116 1.34 -14.33 -14.92
C ALA A 116 1.06 -15.78 -14.49
#